data_AF-A0A0H5QWR4-F1
#
_entry.id   AF-A0A0H5QWR4-F1
#
_cell.length_a   1.000
_cell.length_b   1.000
_cell.length_c   1.000
_cell.angle_alpha   90.00
_cell.angle_beta   90.00
_cell.angle_gamma   90.00
#
_symmetry.space_group_name_H-M   'P 1'
#
loop_
_entity.id
_entity.type
_entity.pdbx_description
1 polymer ?
#
loop_
_entity_poly.entity_id
_entity_poly.type
_entity_poly.pdbx_seq_one_letter_code
_entity_poly.pdbx_strand_id
1 'polypeptide(L)'
;MKEAHTYSDWKKCADERDALTGRAAWKDTPESVLYDWRRIQIMTEEIRRLNTESDIPEIMRYMRSRLMRNIAGLGNKHLFVELKAGTKSLIEEFHSEVVLFFNALARL
;
A
#
# COMPACT_ATOMS: atom_id res chain seq x y z
N MET A 1 -9.35 5.78 22.22
CA MET A 1 -9.36 4.43 21.60
C MET A 1 -10.28 3.44 22.30
N LYS A 2 -10.20 3.21 23.63
CA LYS A 2 -11.13 2.26 24.32
C LYS A 2 -12.60 2.71 24.29
N GLU A 3 -12.84 4.01 24.30
CA GLU A 3 -14.17 4.63 24.19
C GLU A 3 -14.61 4.92 22.74
N ALA A 4 -13.90 4.39 21.73
CA ALA A 4 -14.30 4.62 20.34
C ALA A 4 -15.53 3.76 20.00
N HIS A 5 -16.59 4.39 19.51
CA HIS A 5 -17.85 3.71 19.18
C HIS A 5 -17.90 3.25 17.71
N THR A 6 -17.09 3.84 16.84
CA THR A 6 -16.97 3.45 15.44
C THR A 6 -15.53 3.21 15.04
N TYR A 7 -15.32 2.48 13.93
CA TYR A 7 -13.99 2.33 13.33
C TYR A 7 -13.38 3.69 12.97
N SER A 8 -14.20 4.63 12.46
CA SER A 8 -13.75 5.97 12.10
C SER A 8 -13.20 6.71 13.33
N ASP A 9 -13.92 6.68 14.45
CA ASP A 9 -13.47 7.30 15.71
C ASP A 9 -12.19 6.66 16.23
N TRP A 10 -12.11 5.33 16.14
CA TRP A 10 -10.92 4.58 16.54
C TRP A 10 -9.72 4.95 15.66
N LYS A 11 -9.90 5.01 14.33
CA LYS A 11 -8.85 5.35 13.36
C LYS A 11 -8.35 6.77 13.57
N LYS A 12 -9.26 7.72 13.80
CA LYS A 12 -8.91 9.10 14.13
C LYS A 12 -8.04 9.17 15.39
N CYS A 13 -8.44 8.49 16.47
CA CYS A 13 -7.62 8.43 17.68
C CYS A 13 -6.26 7.75 17.47
N ALA A 14 -6.19 6.73 16.61
CA ALA A 14 -4.95 6.05 16.26
C ALA A 14 -3.98 7.00 15.54
N ASP A 15 -4.48 7.74 14.56
CA ASP A 15 -3.72 8.70 13.76
C ASP A 15 -3.23 9.88 14.60
N GLU A 16 -4.11 10.45 15.45
CA GLU A 16 -3.74 11.52 16.39
C GLU A 16 -2.60 11.08 17.32
N ARG A 17 -2.67 9.85 17.83
CA ARG A 17 -1.63 9.32 18.71
C ARG A 17 -0.29 9.13 17.97
N ASP A 18 -0.32 8.63 16.75
CA ASP A 18 0.89 8.42 15.97
C ASP A 18 1.51 9.76 15.54
N ALA A 19 0.69 10.79 15.31
CA ALA A 19 1.16 12.17 15.10
C ALA A 19 1.81 12.75 16.36
N LEU A 20 1.15 12.64 17.53
CA LEU A 20 1.67 13.15 18.81
C LEU A 20 2.97 12.47 19.25
N THR A 21 3.18 11.21 18.87
CA THR A 21 4.39 10.44 19.20
C THR A 21 5.48 10.53 18.13
N GLY A 22 5.27 11.31 17.07
CA GLY A 22 6.21 11.47 15.95
C GLY A 22 6.34 10.23 15.04
N ARG A 23 5.57 9.17 15.31
CA ARG A 23 5.58 7.92 14.53
C ARG A 23 5.03 8.11 13.13
N ALA A 24 4.16 9.09 12.93
CA ALA A 24 3.61 9.42 11.62
C ALA A 24 4.70 9.66 10.55
N ALA A 25 5.84 10.26 10.89
CA ALA A 25 6.92 10.49 9.92
C ALA A 25 7.50 9.20 9.31
N TRP A 26 7.34 8.07 10.00
CA TRP A 26 7.83 6.78 9.52
C TRP A 26 7.14 6.34 8.22
N LYS A 27 5.85 6.64 8.01
CA LYS A 27 5.17 6.20 6.77
C LYS A 27 5.63 6.96 5.54
N ASP A 28 6.08 8.20 5.71
CA ASP A 28 6.49 9.09 4.63
C ASP A 28 7.93 8.85 4.15
N THR A 29 8.72 8.10 4.91
CA THR A 29 10.05 7.65 4.47
C THR A 29 9.91 6.27 3.82
N PRO A 30 9.96 6.12 2.49
CA PRO A 30 9.80 4.82 1.84
C PRO A 30 10.95 3.86 2.18
N GLU A 31 12.16 4.37 2.42
CA GLU A 31 13.34 3.56 2.69
C GLU A 31 13.18 2.70 3.94
N SER A 32 13.45 1.40 3.76
CA SER A 32 13.49 0.43 4.86
C SER A 32 14.20 -0.83 4.42
N VAL A 33 14.83 -1.51 5.36
CA VAL A 33 15.37 -2.87 5.16
C VAL A 33 14.27 -3.94 5.23
N LEU A 34 13.05 -3.57 5.64
CA LEU A 34 11.96 -4.50 5.86
C LEU A 34 11.30 -4.98 4.56
N TYR A 35 11.51 -4.26 3.47
CA TYR A 35 10.99 -4.54 2.12
C TYR A 35 11.88 -3.85 1.06
N ASP A 36 11.84 -4.34 -0.18
CA ASP A 36 12.51 -3.72 -1.33
C ASP A 36 11.67 -2.54 -1.84
N TRP A 37 11.83 -1.41 -1.17
CA TRP A 37 11.09 -0.18 -1.45
C TRP A 37 11.33 0.35 -2.87
N ARG A 38 12.54 0.21 -3.42
CA ARG A 38 12.85 0.64 -4.79
C ARG A 38 12.02 -0.14 -5.80
N ARG A 39 11.94 -1.46 -5.61
CA ARG A 39 11.13 -2.32 -6.46
C ARG A 39 9.65 -1.97 -6.36
N ILE A 40 9.14 -1.70 -5.16
CA ILE A 40 7.73 -1.30 -5.01
C ILE A 40 7.45 0.04 -5.68
N GLN A 41 8.36 1.02 -5.58
CA GLN A 41 8.22 2.29 -6.28
C GLN A 41 8.13 2.10 -7.81
N ILE A 42 9.08 1.35 -8.39
CA ILE A 42 9.05 1.03 -9.83
C ILE A 42 7.75 0.33 -10.22
N MET A 43 7.34 -0.68 -9.45
CA MET A 43 6.11 -1.41 -9.74
C MET A 43 4.86 -0.54 -9.63
N THR A 44 4.84 0.42 -8.70
CA THR A 44 3.72 1.37 -8.52
C THR A 44 3.59 2.27 -9.75
N GLU A 45 4.71 2.80 -10.25
CA GLU A 45 4.76 3.61 -11.47
C GLU A 45 4.37 2.80 -12.72
N GLU A 46 4.84 1.55 -12.83
CA GLU A 46 4.46 0.64 -13.92
C GLU A 46 2.96 0.34 -13.93
N ILE A 47 2.38 0.01 -12.78
CA ILE A 47 0.93 -0.26 -12.65
C ILE A 47 0.12 0.99 -12.99
N ARG A 48 0.54 2.16 -12.48
CA ARG A 48 -0.10 3.44 -12.80
C ARG A 48 -0.13 3.70 -14.30
N ARG A 49 1.00 3.50 -15.00
CA ARG A 49 1.07 3.66 -16.46
C ARG A 49 0.13 2.69 -17.19
N LEU A 50 0.13 1.42 -16.78
CA LEU A 50 -0.73 0.41 -17.38
C LEU A 50 -2.23 0.72 -17.15
N ASN A 51 -2.59 1.28 -15.99
CA ASN A 51 -3.95 1.72 -15.70
C ASN A 51 -4.43 2.86 -16.62
N THR A 52 -3.52 3.68 -17.14
CA THR A 52 -3.85 4.84 -17.98
C THR A 52 -3.73 4.59 -19.48
N GLU A 53 -2.81 3.71 -19.90
CA GLU A 53 -2.38 3.63 -21.31
C GLU A 53 -2.62 2.27 -21.97
N SER A 54 -2.90 1.21 -21.20
CA SER A 54 -2.87 -0.16 -21.73
C SER A 54 -4.25 -0.79 -21.92
N ASP A 55 -4.32 -1.65 -22.92
CA ASP A 55 -5.47 -2.54 -23.12
C ASP A 55 -5.46 -3.71 -22.12
N ILE A 56 -6.65 -4.26 -21.90
CA ILE A 56 -6.91 -5.39 -20.98
C ILE A 56 -5.92 -6.57 -21.11
N PRO A 57 -5.51 -7.02 -22.31
CA PRO A 57 -4.58 -8.15 -22.43
C PRO A 57 -3.20 -7.86 -21.81
N GLU A 58 -2.72 -6.61 -21.94
CA GLU A 58 -1.44 -6.21 -21.38
C GLU A 58 -1.51 -6.11 -19.85
N ILE A 59 -2.61 -5.56 -19.35
CA ILE A 59 -2.96 -5.51 -17.93
C ILE A 59 -2.93 -6.94 -17.34
N MET A 60 -3.63 -7.89 -17.96
CA MET A 60 -3.66 -9.29 -17.52
C MET A 60 -2.28 -9.97 -17.56
N ARG A 61 -1.47 -9.70 -18.59
CA ARG A 61 -0.11 -10.27 -18.71
C ARG A 61 0.80 -9.77 -17.59
N TYR A 62 0.74 -8.48 -17.26
CA TYR A 62 1.55 -7.90 -16.21
C TYR A 62 1.25 -8.56 -14.85
N MET A 63 -0.02 -8.65 -14.46
CA MET A 63 -0.41 -9.25 -13.18
C MET A 63 0.10 -10.67 -12.99
N ARG A 64 -0.13 -11.54 -13.98
CA ARG A 64 0.24 -12.96 -13.88
C ARG A 64 1.73 -13.17 -13.63
N SER A 65 2.56 -12.25 -14.09
CA SER A 65 4.02 -12.35 -13.96
C SER A 65 4.60 -11.58 -12.77
N ARG A 66 3.87 -10.61 -12.21
CA ARG A 66 4.41 -9.66 -11.21
C ARG A 66 3.72 -9.74 -9.85
N LEU A 67 2.45 -10.12 -9.77
CA LEU A 67 1.70 -10.20 -8.51
C LEU A 67 1.82 -11.59 -7.87
N MET A 68 2.97 -11.87 -7.27
CA MET A 68 3.25 -13.13 -6.55
C MET A 68 3.03 -13.01 -5.04
N ARG A 69 3.16 -14.12 -4.31
CA ARG A 69 3.14 -14.09 -2.83
C ARG A 69 4.35 -13.31 -2.30
N ASN A 70 4.14 -12.42 -1.33
CA ASN A 70 5.19 -11.68 -0.63
C ASN A 70 6.15 -10.91 -1.57
N ILE A 71 5.60 -10.20 -2.55
CA ILE A 71 6.38 -9.36 -3.47
C ILE A 71 7.22 -8.39 -2.67
N ALA A 72 8.51 -8.32 -2.98
CA ALA A 72 9.44 -7.35 -2.41
C ALA A 72 9.47 -7.33 -0.86
N GLY A 73 9.01 -8.39 -0.16
CA GLY A 73 8.96 -8.41 1.30
C GLY A 73 7.77 -7.67 1.93
N LEU A 74 6.75 -7.30 1.17
CA LEU A 74 5.55 -6.62 1.68
C LEU A 74 4.79 -7.38 2.79
N GLY A 75 5.02 -8.69 2.94
CA GLY A 75 4.47 -9.51 4.00
C GLY A 75 5.22 -9.41 5.34
N ASN A 76 6.24 -8.57 5.45
CA ASN A 76 6.99 -8.40 6.69
C ASN A 76 6.13 -7.75 7.77
N LYS A 77 5.79 -8.51 8.82
CA LYS A 77 4.95 -8.05 9.95
C LYS A 77 5.43 -6.75 10.60
N HIS A 78 6.74 -6.46 10.57
CA HIS A 78 7.29 -5.25 11.18
C HIS A 78 6.86 -3.96 10.45
N LEU A 79 6.39 -4.07 9.21
CA LEU A 79 5.79 -2.94 8.48
C LEU A 79 4.43 -2.50 9.06
N PHE A 80 3.80 -3.33 9.89
CA PHE A 80 2.43 -3.11 10.39
C PHE A 80 2.35 -2.86 11.90
N VAL A 81 3.50 -2.70 12.56
CA VAL A 81 3.55 -2.47 14.02
C VAL A 81 4.05 -1.07 14.39
N GLU A 82 4.58 -0.31 13.43
CA GLU A 82 5.13 1.02 13.68
C GLU A 82 4.05 2.08 13.89
N LEU A 83 2.96 1.97 13.13
CA LEU A 83 1.74 2.76 13.28
C LEU A 83 0.64 1.91 13.92
N LYS A 84 -0.34 2.55 14.53
CA LYS A 84 -1.56 1.89 15.02
C LYS A 84 -2.52 1.54 13.91
N ALA A 85 -2.49 2.31 12.83
CA ALA A 85 -3.29 2.04 11.67
C ALA A 85 -2.53 2.41 10.40
N GLY A 86 -2.56 1.50 9.43
CA GLY A 86 -1.83 1.66 8.17
C GLY A 86 -0.39 1.17 8.24
N THR A 87 0.37 1.51 7.19
CA THR A 87 1.78 1.16 7.03
C THR A 87 2.50 2.26 6.25
N LYS A 88 3.63 1.95 5.60
CA LYS A 88 4.35 2.87 4.70
C LYS A 88 3.41 3.42 3.62
N SER A 89 3.49 4.73 3.36
CA SER A 89 2.70 5.40 2.33
C SER A 89 2.89 4.77 0.96
N LEU A 90 4.13 4.37 0.62
CA LEU A 90 4.44 3.68 -0.64
C LEU A 90 3.72 2.32 -0.78
N ILE A 91 3.53 1.59 0.32
CA ILE A 91 2.82 0.31 0.30
C ILE A 91 1.31 0.54 0.11
N GLU A 92 0.76 1.55 0.78
CA GLU A 92 -0.64 1.94 0.63
C GLU A 92 -0.92 2.39 -0.82
N GLU A 93 -0.04 3.21 -1.40
CA GLU A 93 -0.11 3.66 -2.79
C GLU A 93 -0.04 2.49 -3.77
N PHE A 94 0.92 1.58 -3.59
CA PHE A 94 1.02 0.36 -4.40
C PHE A 94 -0.28 -0.46 -4.36
N HIS A 95 -0.85 -0.69 -3.17
CA HIS A 95 -2.11 -1.42 -3.04
C HIS A 95 -3.27 -0.68 -3.71
N SER A 96 -3.34 0.65 -3.61
CA SER A 96 -4.34 1.45 -4.31
C SER A 96 -4.25 1.28 -5.82
N GLU A 97 -3.04 1.33 -6.40
CA GLU A 97 -2.83 1.11 -7.84
C GLU A 97 -3.24 -0.31 -8.25
N VAL A 98 -2.90 -1.33 -7.45
CA VAL A 98 -3.33 -2.71 -7.67
C VAL A 98 -4.85 -2.85 -7.64
N VAL A 99 -5.53 -2.19 -6.69
CA VAL A 99 -7.01 -2.22 -6.61
C VAL A 99 -7.64 -1.57 -7.83
N LEU A 100 -7.13 -0.41 -8.28
CA LEU A 100 -7.58 0.23 -9.51
C LEU A 100 -7.43 -0.70 -10.72
N PHE A 101 -6.30 -1.40 -10.76
CA PHE A 101 -6.00 -2.39 -11.79
C PHE A 101 -6.99 -3.55 -11.81
N PHE A 102 -7.33 -4.12 -10.65
CA PHE A 102 -8.37 -5.16 -10.55
C PHE A 102 -9.77 -4.62 -10.91
N ASN A 103 -10.09 -3.39 -10.52
CA ASN A 103 -11.38 -2.77 -10.84
C ASN A 103 -11.55 -2.53 -12.34
N ALA A 104 -10.48 -2.23 -13.07
CA ALA A 104 -10.50 -2.11 -14.53
C ALA A 104 -10.89 -3.44 -15.19
N LEU A 105 -10.38 -4.57 -14.67
CA LEU A 105 -10.72 -5.91 -15.15
C LEU A 105 -12.15 -6.33 -14.81
N ALA A 106 -12.66 -5.94 -13.64
CA ALA A 106 -14.00 -6.32 -13.18
C ALA A 106 -15.15 -5.61 -13.93
N ARG A 107 -14.86 -4.59 -14.74
CA ARG A 107 -15.85 -3.87 -15.56
C ARG A 107 -16.09 -4.49 -16.94
N LEU A 108 -15.44 -5.62 -17.23
CA LEU A 108 -15.62 -6.44 -18.43
C LEU A 108 -16.70 -7.50 -18.19
#